data_AF-A0A2J5P7N3-F1
#
_entry.id   AF-A0A2J5P7N3-F1
#
_cell.length_a   1.000
_cell.length_b   1.000
_cell.length_c   1.000
_cell.angle_alpha   90.00
_cell.angle_beta   90.00
_cell.angle_gamma   90.00
#
_symmetry.space_group_name_H-M   'P 1'
#
loop_
_entity.id
_entity.type
_entity.pdbx_description
1 polymer ?
#
loop_
_entity_poly.entity_id
_entity_poly.type
_entity_poly.pdbx_seq_one_letter_code
_entity_poly.pdbx_strand_id
1 'polypeptide(L)'
;HTWRFGLTRMLLGYAMDSSEGEWRSVLPYDESSGLIAELVGNLASLLMQLNLWRRGLAQDRPLAEWLPVCRDLLNDFFLPDSETEAALALIEQQWQAVIDGGVDAQYGETVPLSLLRDGLSQRLDQQRISQRFLAGPVNICTLMPMRSIPFKVVCLLGMNDGVYPRTLAPLGFDLMSQKPQRGDRSRRDDDRYLFLEALMSAEQKLYISYIGRSIQDNSERYPSVLVQELADYIGQSHCLEGDEELDCDASERRVKEHITHLHTRMPFDAANFLANEDQSYAREWLAAASQQGEAHGAFIQPLPVPDIDHLPFEQLLRFWQHPVRAFFQQRLRVNFRSEESEIPDDEPFTLEGLSRYQLNQQLLNTLIEQQDASAMYRRFRAAGELPYGAFGELAWETQRQEMQNLAERVIACRQPGQSMEIDLQC
;
A
#
# COMPACT_ATOMS: atom_id res chain seq x y z
N HIS A 1 -12.82 21.82 6.64
CA HIS A 1 -12.42 20.87 7.70
C HIS A 1 -10.91 20.67 7.65
N THR A 2 -10.12 21.18 8.63
CA THR A 2 -8.63 21.18 8.54
C THR A 2 -7.98 20.56 9.78
N TRP A 3 -6.70 20.20 9.69
CA TRP A 3 -5.91 19.77 10.86
C TRP A 3 -6.00 20.76 12.03
N ARG A 4 -5.92 22.06 11.75
CA ARG A 4 -6.05 23.10 12.79
C ARG A 4 -7.42 23.05 13.44
N PHE A 5 -8.48 22.83 12.69
CA PHE A 5 -9.84 22.68 13.22
C PHE A 5 -9.93 21.44 14.12
N GLY A 6 -9.51 20.27 13.64
CA GLY A 6 -9.52 19.03 14.43
C GLY A 6 -8.69 19.12 15.71
N LEU A 7 -7.47 19.64 15.62
CA LEU A 7 -6.62 19.91 16.80
C LEU A 7 -7.27 20.90 17.77
N THR A 8 -7.90 21.96 17.27
CA THR A 8 -8.58 22.93 18.14
C THR A 8 -9.72 22.25 18.89
N ARG A 9 -10.49 21.37 18.23
CA ARG A 9 -11.56 20.59 18.88
C ARG A 9 -11.01 19.67 19.96
N MET A 10 -9.93 18.93 19.67
CA MET A 10 -9.31 18.00 20.61
C MET A 10 -8.73 18.73 21.83
N LEU A 11 -7.95 19.79 21.60
CA LEU A 11 -7.38 20.60 22.68
C LEU A 11 -8.44 21.35 23.50
N LEU A 12 -9.55 21.73 22.86
CA LEU A 12 -10.69 22.33 23.55
C LEU A 12 -11.39 21.29 24.44
N GLY A 13 -11.57 20.06 23.95
CA GLY A 13 -12.14 18.93 24.71
C GLY A 13 -11.35 18.56 25.96
N TYR A 14 -10.03 18.80 25.95
CA TYR A 14 -9.22 18.64 27.16
C TYR A 14 -9.63 19.61 28.31
N ALA A 15 -10.10 20.81 27.97
CA ALA A 15 -10.38 21.87 28.95
C ALA A 15 -11.88 22.09 29.21
N MET A 16 -12.74 21.77 28.25
CA MET A 16 -14.18 22.02 28.29
C MET A 16 -14.93 20.84 27.68
N ASP A 17 -15.93 20.33 28.40
CA ASP A 17 -16.80 19.26 27.93
C ASP A 17 -17.74 19.74 26.82
N SER A 18 -18.05 18.89 25.84
CA SER A 18 -18.94 19.27 24.72
C SER A 18 -20.34 19.66 25.18
N SER A 19 -20.81 19.21 26.35
CA SER A 19 -22.10 19.60 26.92
C SER A 19 -22.20 21.11 27.18
N GLU A 20 -21.10 21.78 27.54
CA GLU A 20 -21.01 23.22 27.81
C GLU A 20 -21.19 24.10 26.56
N GLY A 21 -21.13 23.49 25.36
CA GLY A 21 -21.44 24.15 24.09
C GLY A 21 -20.21 24.55 23.27
N GLU A 22 -20.41 25.43 22.29
CA GLU A 22 -19.36 25.83 21.35
C GLU A 22 -18.49 26.97 21.91
N TRP A 23 -17.19 26.94 21.60
CA TRP A 23 -16.27 28.06 21.82
C TRP A 23 -15.70 28.53 20.49
N ARG A 24 -15.86 29.84 20.18
CA ARG A 24 -15.41 30.43 18.89
C ARG A 24 -15.86 29.63 17.65
N SER A 25 -17.12 29.17 17.67
CA SER A 25 -17.73 28.34 16.61
C SER A 25 -17.10 26.96 16.42
N VAL A 26 -16.44 26.43 17.45
CA VAL A 26 -15.82 25.10 17.49
C VAL A 26 -16.39 24.33 18.68
N LEU A 27 -16.89 23.12 18.44
CA LEU A 27 -17.38 22.24 19.50
C LEU A 27 -16.22 21.39 20.05
N PRO A 28 -16.06 21.28 21.38
CA PRO A 28 -15.07 20.38 21.98
C PRO A 28 -15.24 18.93 21.50
N TYR A 29 -14.15 18.16 21.54
CA TYR A 29 -14.15 16.72 21.24
C TYR A 29 -13.70 15.94 22.47
N ASP A 30 -14.62 15.20 23.08
CA ASP A 30 -14.47 14.72 24.45
C ASP A 30 -13.57 13.48 24.57
N GLU A 31 -13.37 12.71 23.50
CA GLU A 31 -12.53 11.50 23.52
C GLU A 31 -11.06 11.79 23.83
N SER A 32 -10.62 13.04 23.63
CA SER A 32 -9.29 13.51 24.03
C SER A 32 -9.19 13.98 25.49
N SER A 33 -10.11 13.57 26.36
CA SER A 33 -10.09 13.92 27.79
C SER A 33 -9.18 13.01 28.62
N GLY A 34 -8.67 13.53 29.74
CA GLY A 34 -7.87 12.76 30.70
C GLY A 34 -6.42 12.53 30.27
N LEU A 35 -5.84 11.39 30.65
CA LEU A 35 -4.41 11.09 30.38
C LEU A 35 -4.10 10.96 28.88
N ILE A 36 -5.09 10.58 28.07
CA ILE A 36 -4.97 10.41 26.62
C ILE A 36 -4.71 11.74 25.91
N ALA A 37 -5.04 12.88 26.54
CA ALA A 37 -4.79 14.22 26.01
C ALA A 37 -3.31 14.50 25.71
N GLU A 38 -2.38 13.80 26.38
CA GLU A 38 -0.94 13.90 26.11
C GLU A 38 -0.61 13.59 24.64
N LEU A 39 -1.32 12.63 24.03
CA LEU A 39 -1.16 12.27 22.62
C LEU A 39 -1.56 13.42 21.68
N VAL A 40 -2.57 14.19 22.04
CA VAL A 40 -2.98 15.38 21.26
C VAL A 40 -1.89 16.44 21.28
N GLY A 41 -1.17 16.59 22.39
CA GLY A 41 0.01 17.45 22.50
C GLY A 41 1.11 17.04 21.51
N ASN A 42 1.43 15.75 21.45
CA ASN A 42 2.42 15.21 20.51
C ASN A 42 2.01 15.42 19.04
N LEU A 43 0.75 15.14 18.70
CA LEU A 43 0.22 15.36 17.35
C LEU A 43 0.20 16.85 16.98
N ALA A 44 -0.17 17.72 17.92
CA ALA A 44 -0.16 19.17 17.71
C ALA A 44 1.28 19.68 17.46
N SER A 45 2.25 19.16 18.20
CA SER A 45 3.67 19.48 18.01
C SER A 45 4.16 19.08 16.61
N LEU A 46 3.86 17.85 16.17
CA LEU A 46 4.19 17.37 14.83
C LEU A 46 3.59 18.28 13.73
N LEU A 47 2.30 18.59 13.83
CA LEU A 47 1.62 19.42 12.84
C LEU A 47 2.11 20.87 12.85
N MET A 48 2.55 21.37 14.00
CA MET A 48 3.24 22.66 14.10
C MET A 48 4.58 22.61 13.35
N GLN A 49 5.39 21.57 13.57
CA GLN A 49 6.68 21.40 12.89
C GLN A 49 6.51 21.28 11.37
N LEU A 50 5.54 20.49 10.91
CA LEU A 50 5.19 20.39 9.48
C LEU A 50 4.78 21.74 8.88
N ASN A 51 4.04 22.57 9.62
CA ASN A 51 3.62 23.89 9.15
C ASN A 51 4.80 24.88 9.07
N LEU A 52 5.71 24.84 10.05
CA LEU A 52 6.94 25.63 10.04
C LEU A 52 7.78 25.31 8.81
N TRP A 53 8.03 24.02 8.56
CA TRP A 53 8.77 23.57 7.39
C TRP A 53 8.05 23.88 6.07
N ARG A 54 6.73 23.63 5.98
CA ARG A 54 5.94 23.97 4.79
C ARG A 54 6.09 25.44 4.41
N ARG A 55 6.04 26.36 5.38
CA ARG A 55 6.21 27.81 5.13
C ARG A 55 7.65 28.16 4.80
N GLY A 56 8.61 27.58 5.53
CA GLY A 56 10.04 27.84 5.31
C GLY A 56 10.50 27.40 3.92
N LEU A 57 10.04 26.25 3.45
CA LEU A 57 10.41 25.65 2.17
C LEU A 57 9.69 26.25 0.96
N ALA A 58 8.71 27.13 1.17
CA ALA A 58 7.89 27.69 0.09
C ALA A 58 8.58 28.80 -0.71
N GLN A 59 9.64 29.42 -0.17
CA GLN A 59 10.36 30.50 -0.84
C GLN A 59 11.60 29.96 -1.56
N ASP A 60 11.84 30.48 -2.75
CA ASP A 60 13.06 30.22 -3.51
C ASP A 60 14.25 30.86 -2.79
N ARG A 61 15.39 30.16 -2.79
CA ARG A 61 16.59 30.61 -2.08
C ARG A 61 17.83 30.48 -2.96
N PRO A 62 18.87 31.29 -2.74
CA PRO A 62 20.20 31.05 -3.31
C PRO A 62 20.70 29.65 -2.93
N LEU A 63 21.47 29.00 -3.82
CA LEU A 63 21.93 27.61 -3.63
C LEU A 63 22.62 27.36 -2.28
N ALA A 64 23.47 28.27 -1.82
CA ALA A 64 24.20 28.12 -0.56
C ALA A 64 23.27 28.06 0.67
N GLU A 65 22.11 28.71 0.63
CA GLU A 65 21.13 28.72 1.72
C GLU A 65 20.36 27.40 1.83
N TRP A 66 20.40 26.55 0.81
CA TRP A 66 19.79 25.23 0.83
C TRP A 66 20.66 24.18 1.53
N LEU A 67 21.95 24.41 1.74
CA LEU A 67 22.87 23.43 2.35
C LEU A 67 22.40 22.91 3.73
N PRO A 68 22.08 23.77 4.73
CA PRO A 68 21.70 23.28 6.06
C PRO A 68 20.30 22.64 6.10
N VAL A 69 19.45 22.96 5.12
CA VAL A 69 18.02 22.60 5.11
C VAL A 69 17.80 21.10 5.27
N CYS A 70 18.58 20.26 4.58
CA CYS A 70 18.41 18.82 4.67
C CYS A 70 18.70 18.31 6.08
N ARG A 71 19.84 18.69 6.67
CA ARG A 71 20.23 18.26 8.02
C ARG A 71 19.23 18.72 9.07
N ASP A 72 18.82 19.98 9.00
CA ASP A 72 17.87 20.56 9.95
C ASP A 72 16.52 19.84 9.88
N LEU A 73 16.04 19.53 8.67
CA LEU A 73 14.80 18.77 8.47
C LEU A 73 14.93 17.35 9.03
N LEU A 74 16.06 16.67 8.79
CA LEU A 74 16.27 15.32 9.30
C LEU A 74 16.26 15.29 10.83
N ASN A 75 16.92 16.24 11.48
CA ASN A 75 16.96 16.33 12.94
C ASN A 75 15.60 16.66 13.57
N ASP A 76 14.75 17.42 12.86
CA ASP A 76 13.45 17.83 13.37
C ASP A 76 12.37 16.73 13.27
N PHE A 77 12.48 15.83 12.30
CA PHE A 77 11.45 14.80 12.03
C PHE A 77 11.89 13.37 12.33
N PHE A 78 13.19 13.08 12.36
CA PHE A 78 13.69 11.72 12.56
C PHE A 78 14.53 11.63 13.82
N LEU A 79 14.20 10.65 14.66
CA LEU A 79 15.08 10.20 15.73
C LEU A 79 15.92 9.04 15.18
N PRO A 80 17.22 9.22 14.91
CA PRO A 80 18.03 8.21 14.25
C PRO A 80 18.22 6.96 15.11
N ASP A 81 18.23 5.81 14.45
CA ASP A 81 18.62 4.50 14.99
C ASP A 81 19.77 3.89 14.18
N SER A 82 20.25 2.72 14.58
CA SER A 82 21.40 2.07 13.94
C SER A 82 21.19 1.68 12.47
N GLU A 83 19.95 1.52 12.03
CA GLU A 83 19.64 1.15 10.63
C GLU A 83 19.46 2.40 9.77
N THR A 84 18.80 3.42 10.31
CA THR A 84 18.45 4.66 9.62
C THR A 84 19.63 5.63 9.52
N GLU A 85 20.59 5.60 10.45
CA GLU A 85 21.74 6.53 10.46
C GLU A 85 22.51 6.53 9.12
N ALA A 86 22.75 5.35 8.56
CA ALA A 86 23.41 5.21 7.25
C ALA A 86 22.57 5.78 6.10
N ALA A 87 21.25 5.61 6.15
CA ALA A 87 20.33 6.12 5.14
C ALA A 87 20.21 7.66 5.23
N LEU A 88 20.12 8.21 6.44
CA LEU A 88 20.08 9.65 6.68
C LEU A 88 21.38 10.33 6.21
N ALA A 89 22.54 9.74 6.53
CA ALA A 89 23.83 10.22 6.04
C ALA A 89 23.93 10.19 4.51
N LEU A 90 23.35 9.17 3.85
CA LEU A 90 23.30 9.10 2.40
C LEU A 90 22.46 10.25 1.81
N ILE A 91 21.31 10.56 2.40
CA ILE A 91 20.46 11.68 1.97
C ILE A 91 21.23 13.00 2.09
N GLU A 92 21.89 13.25 3.22
CA GLU A 92 22.74 14.45 3.39
C GLU A 92 23.85 14.53 2.34
N GLN A 93 24.54 13.41 2.09
CA GLN A 93 25.61 13.35 1.10
C GLN A 93 25.10 13.68 -0.31
N GLN A 94 23.97 13.09 -0.73
CA GLN A 94 23.42 13.36 -2.05
C GLN A 94 22.89 14.79 -2.16
N TRP A 95 22.27 15.32 -1.10
CA TRP A 95 21.81 16.70 -1.05
C TRP A 95 22.96 17.69 -1.23
N GLN A 96 24.04 17.51 -0.46
CA GLN A 96 25.23 18.34 -0.56
C GLN A 96 25.84 18.26 -1.97
N ALA A 97 25.97 17.06 -2.53
CA ALA A 97 26.48 16.90 -3.88
C ALA A 97 25.62 17.58 -4.95
N VAL A 98 24.29 17.74 -4.75
CA VAL A 98 23.41 18.41 -5.73
C VAL A 98 23.72 19.90 -5.73
N ILE A 99 23.90 20.46 -4.54
CA ILE A 99 24.13 21.88 -4.35
C ILE A 99 25.56 22.26 -4.77
N ASP A 100 26.56 21.48 -4.37
CA ASP A 100 27.97 21.76 -4.64
C ASP A 100 28.22 21.92 -6.16
N GLY A 101 27.62 21.08 -7.00
CA GLY A 101 27.75 21.20 -8.46
C GLY A 101 27.20 22.51 -9.03
N GLY A 102 26.14 23.08 -8.44
CA GLY A 102 25.59 24.37 -8.84
C GLY A 102 26.38 25.56 -8.28
N VAL A 103 26.94 25.41 -7.07
CA VAL A 103 27.82 26.41 -6.44
C VAL A 103 29.15 26.52 -7.20
N ASP A 104 29.76 25.39 -7.57
CA ASP A 104 31.00 25.33 -8.35
C ASP A 104 30.82 25.96 -9.74
N ALA A 105 29.62 25.81 -10.33
CA ALA A 105 29.23 26.46 -11.58
C ALA A 105 28.88 27.95 -11.42
N GLN A 106 28.95 28.50 -10.19
CA GLN A 106 28.64 29.89 -9.86
C GLN A 106 27.22 30.31 -10.28
N TYR A 107 26.23 29.43 -10.11
CA TYR A 107 24.84 29.76 -10.41
C TYR A 107 24.32 30.86 -9.46
N GLY A 108 24.02 32.04 -10.02
CA GLY A 108 23.75 33.26 -9.25
C GLY A 108 22.27 33.53 -8.94
N GLU A 109 21.34 32.79 -9.52
CA GLU A 109 19.90 32.97 -9.29
C GLU A 109 19.39 32.12 -8.12
N THR A 110 18.20 32.44 -7.64
CA THR A 110 17.50 31.64 -6.63
C THR A 110 16.95 30.35 -7.26
N VAL A 111 16.97 29.27 -6.47
CA VAL A 111 16.50 27.95 -6.91
C VAL A 111 15.25 27.56 -6.10
N PRO A 112 14.18 27.09 -6.76
CA PRO A 112 13.02 26.52 -6.08
C PRO A 112 13.33 25.12 -5.54
N LEU A 113 12.69 24.76 -4.42
CA LEU A 113 12.87 23.44 -3.79
C LEU A 113 12.60 22.27 -4.76
N SER A 114 11.63 22.41 -5.67
CA SER A 114 11.26 21.34 -6.60
C SER A 114 12.46 20.87 -7.44
N LEU A 115 13.34 21.78 -7.86
CA LEU A 115 14.53 21.43 -8.64
C LEU A 115 15.51 20.57 -7.82
N LEU A 116 15.76 20.95 -6.57
CA LEU A 116 16.66 20.21 -5.68
C LEU A 116 16.06 18.87 -5.27
N ARG A 117 14.74 18.83 -4.99
CA ARG A 117 14.01 17.59 -4.66
C ARG A 117 14.07 16.60 -5.82
N ASP A 118 13.79 17.05 -7.04
CA ASP A 118 13.77 16.17 -8.21
C ASP A 118 15.20 15.69 -8.53
N GLY A 119 16.21 16.56 -8.39
CA GLY A 119 17.62 16.19 -8.50
C GLY A 119 18.09 15.19 -7.43
N LEU A 120 17.64 15.36 -6.18
CA LEU A 120 17.89 14.40 -5.10
C LEU A 120 17.23 13.06 -5.41
N SER A 121 15.95 13.05 -5.81
CA SER A 121 15.21 11.83 -6.16
C SER A 121 15.93 11.05 -7.26
N GLN A 122 16.31 11.71 -8.34
CA GLN A 122 17.01 11.07 -9.45
C GLN A 122 18.35 10.46 -9.01
N ARG A 123 19.09 11.11 -8.11
CA ARG A 123 20.35 10.57 -7.59
C ARG A 123 20.13 9.39 -6.67
N LEU A 124 19.16 9.47 -5.77
CA LEU A 124 18.80 8.35 -4.90
C LEU A 124 18.33 7.14 -5.71
N ASP A 125 17.54 7.33 -6.77
CA ASP A 125 17.12 6.25 -7.68
C ASP A 125 18.30 5.60 -8.42
N GLN A 126 19.36 6.38 -8.71
CA GLN A 126 20.57 5.90 -9.37
C GLN A 126 21.58 5.29 -8.39
N GLN A 127 21.48 5.58 -7.09
CA GLN A 127 22.36 4.99 -6.08
C GLN A 127 22.08 3.49 -5.95
N ARG A 128 23.00 2.69 -6.47
CA ARG A 128 22.92 1.24 -6.37
C ARG A 128 23.66 0.77 -5.13
N ILE A 129 22.92 0.24 -4.15
CA ILE A 129 23.50 -0.43 -2.99
C ILE A 129 23.98 -1.82 -3.43
N SER A 130 25.20 -1.92 -3.95
CA SER A 130 25.80 -3.21 -4.37
C SER A 130 26.91 -3.69 -3.43
N GLN A 131 26.88 -3.30 -2.14
CA GLN A 131 27.95 -3.58 -1.19
C GLN A 131 28.20 -5.08 -0.93
N ARG A 132 27.22 -5.96 -1.22
CA ARG A 132 27.32 -7.42 -0.99
C ARG A 132 27.63 -8.25 -2.24
N PHE A 133 28.15 -7.64 -3.30
CA PHE A 133 28.61 -8.39 -4.47
C PHE A 133 29.81 -9.29 -4.08
N LEU A 134 29.69 -10.60 -4.28
CA LEU A 134 30.68 -11.62 -3.88
C LEU A 134 30.92 -11.75 -2.36
N ALA A 135 30.04 -11.18 -1.52
CA ALA A 135 30.11 -11.41 -0.07
C ALA A 135 29.53 -12.77 0.35
N GLY A 136 28.72 -13.40 -0.51
CA GLY A 136 28.10 -14.71 -0.30
C GLY A 136 28.18 -15.61 -1.54
N PRO A 137 27.77 -16.89 -1.39
CA PRO A 137 27.92 -17.90 -2.44
C PRO A 137 26.93 -17.73 -3.62
N VAL A 138 25.79 -17.07 -3.39
CA VAL A 138 24.76 -16.83 -4.42
C VAL A 138 24.60 -15.32 -4.59
N ASN A 139 24.76 -14.84 -5.82
CA ASN A 139 24.63 -13.42 -6.17
C ASN A 139 23.40 -13.24 -7.06
N ILE A 140 22.43 -12.42 -6.62
CA ILE A 140 21.29 -12.00 -7.44
C ILE A 140 21.54 -10.54 -7.83
N CYS A 141 21.71 -10.28 -9.13
CA CYS A 141 21.99 -8.94 -9.63
C CYS A 141 21.54 -8.78 -11.08
N THR A 142 21.46 -7.54 -11.55
CA THR A 142 21.22 -7.23 -12.97
C THR A 142 22.51 -7.41 -13.78
N LEU A 143 22.41 -7.76 -15.07
CA LEU A 143 23.56 -7.71 -15.98
C LEU A 143 24.13 -6.28 -16.06
N MET A 144 25.40 -6.18 -15.70
CA MET A 144 26.18 -4.95 -15.68
C MET A 144 27.29 -5.02 -16.73
N PRO A 145 27.39 -4.03 -17.63
CA PRO A 145 28.46 -3.99 -18.63
C PRO A 145 29.84 -4.06 -17.99
N MET A 146 30.82 -4.60 -18.73
CA MET A 146 32.25 -4.63 -18.34
C MET A 146 32.54 -5.44 -17.07
N ARG A 147 31.63 -6.36 -16.70
CA ARG A 147 31.75 -7.20 -15.50
C ARG A 147 31.51 -8.67 -15.83
N SER A 148 32.20 -9.17 -16.85
CA SER A 148 32.19 -10.58 -17.25
C SER A 148 33.10 -11.40 -16.33
N ILE A 149 32.57 -11.89 -15.22
CA ILE A 149 33.28 -12.77 -14.28
C ILE A 149 32.85 -14.21 -14.56
N PRO A 150 33.78 -15.17 -14.73
CA PRO A 150 33.43 -16.56 -14.94
C PRO A 150 32.77 -17.16 -13.70
N PHE A 151 31.65 -17.86 -13.90
CA PHE A 151 30.93 -18.60 -12.86
C PHE A 151 30.63 -20.01 -13.36
N LYS A 152 30.65 -20.98 -12.44
CA LYS A 152 30.21 -22.35 -12.75
C LYS A 152 28.77 -22.40 -13.26
N VAL A 153 27.89 -21.61 -12.65
CA VAL A 153 26.48 -21.53 -13.02
C VAL A 153 26.09 -20.07 -13.22
N VAL A 154 25.48 -19.77 -14.36
CA VAL A 154 24.92 -18.45 -14.69
C VAL A 154 23.43 -18.60 -14.94
N CYS A 155 22.62 -17.84 -14.23
CA CYS A 155 21.16 -17.86 -14.36
C CYS A 155 20.64 -16.52 -14.90
N LEU A 156 19.92 -16.57 -16.01
CA LEU A 156 19.29 -15.44 -16.69
C LEU A 156 17.77 -15.56 -16.52
N LEU A 157 17.17 -14.66 -15.74
CA LEU A 157 15.74 -14.72 -15.40
C LEU A 157 14.98 -13.55 -16.05
N GLY A 158 13.71 -13.79 -16.40
CA GLY A 158 12.85 -12.77 -16.99
C GLY A 158 13.30 -12.33 -18.39
N MET A 159 13.90 -13.24 -19.15
CA MET A 159 14.38 -12.98 -20.52
C MET A 159 13.22 -12.97 -21.52
N ASN A 160 12.32 -12.00 -21.36
CA ASN A 160 11.14 -11.81 -22.18
C ASN A 160 11.34 -10.79 -23.31
N ASP A 161 10.58 -10.93 -24.39
CA ASP A 161 10.48 -9.89 -25.41
C ASP A 161 9.96 -8.57 -24.80
N GLY A 162 10.51 -7.45 -25.27
CA GLY A 162 10.25 -6.11 -24.73
C GLY A 162 10.88 -5.81 -23.36
N VAL A 163 11.34 -6.83 -22.61
CA VAL A 163 12.06 -6.66 -21.33
C VAL A 163 13.58 -6.71 -21.53
N TYR A 164 14.05 -7.70 -22.30
CA TYR A 164 15.45 -7.85 -22.66
C TYR A 164 15.59 -8.07 -24.17
N PRO A 165 16.54 -7.42 -24.87
CA PRO A 165 17.47 -6.39 -24.38
C PRO A 165 16.74 -5.10 -23.95
N ARG A 166 17.29 -4.39 -22.97
CA ARG A 166 16.69 -3.15 -22.46
C ARG A 166 16.75 -2.08 -23.55
N THR A 167 15.63 -1.42 -23.81
CA THR A 167 15.56 -0.34 -24.79
C THR A 167 15.48 1.01 -24.09
N LEU A 168 16.29 1.95 -24.58
CA LEU A 168 16.27 3.35 -24.16
C LEU A 168 16.49 4.15 -25.45
N ALA A 169 15.44 4.80 -25.93
CA ALA A 169 15.53 5.57 -27.15
C ALA A 169 16.49 6.76 -26.92
N PRO A 170 17.44 7.01 -27.85
CA PRO A 170 18.26 8.20 -27.76
C PRO A 170 17.39 9.46 -27.85
N LEU A 171 17.88 10.56 -27.30
CA LEU A 171 17.25 11.85 -27.45
C LEU A 171 17.17 12.19 -28.94
N GLY A 172 16.03 12.67 -29.44
CA GLY A 172 15.85 12.92 -30.88
C GLY A 172 16.83 13.96 -31.47
N PHE A 173 17.43 14.77 -30.61
CA PHE A 173 18.45 15.77 -30.97
C PHE A 173 19.89 15.30 -30.73
N ASP A 174 20.11 14.04 -30.38
CA ASP A 174 21.44 13.44 -30.34
C ASP A 174 21.95 13.18 -31.76
N LEU A 175 22.82 14.08 -32.24
CA LEU A 175 23.41 13.99 -33.57
C LEU A 175 24.33 12.78 -33.74
N MET A 176 24.91 12.24 -32.64
CA MET A 176 25.75 11.04 -32.71
C MET A 176 24.92 9.83 -33.11
N SER A 177 23.70 9.70 -32.58
CA SER A 177 22.77 8.62 -32.93
C SER A 177 22.37 8.62 -34.41
N GLN A 178 22.39 9.78 -35.08
CA GLN A 178 22.00 9.92 -36.49
C GLN A 178 23.13 9.52 -37.46
N LYS A 179 24.40 9.62 -37.04
CA LYS A 179 25.58 9.27 -37.84
C LYS A 179 26.54 8.38 -37.04
N PRO A 180 26.19 7.10 -36.81
CA PRO A 180 26.98 6.21 -35.98
C PRO A 180 28.41 6.00 -36.52
N GLN A 181 29.38 6.00 -35.63
CA GLN A 181 30.78 5.70 -35.88
C GLN A 181 31.27 4.51 -35.06
N ARG A 182 32.40 3.93 -35.45
CA ARG A 182 33.04 2.87 -34.68
C ARG A 182 33.49 3.44 -33.33
N GLY A 183 33.07 2.82 -32.24
CA GLY A 183 33.33 3.27 -30.87
C GLY A 183 32.10 3.89 -30.19
N ASP A 184 31.06 4.25 -30.95
CA ASP A 184 29.80 4.71 -30.38
C ASP A 184 29.15 3.57 -29.60
N ARG A 185 28.68 3.87 -28.39
CA ARG A 185 27.98 2.91 -27.55
C ARG A 185 26.48 3.10 -27.69
N SER A 186 25.77 1.99 -27.81
CA SER A 186 24.33 1.96 -27.68
C SER A 186 23.94 0.98 -26.58
N ARG A 187 22.86 1.30 -25.84
CA ARG A 187 22.38 0.41 -24.78
C ARG A 187 21.96 -0.95 -25.31
N ARG A 188 21.40 -0.95 -26.52
CA ARG A 188 21.01 -2.17 -27.24
C ARG A 188 22.22 -3.07 -27.51
N ASP A 189 23.31 -2.52 -28.02
CA ASP A 189 24.51 -3.30 -28.34
C ASP A 189 25.22 -3.78 -27.07
N ASP A 190 25.27 -2.93 -26.03
CA ASP A 190 25.78 -3.31 -24.71
C ASP A 190 25.02 -4.51 -24.14
N ASP A 191 23.68 -4.51 -24.19
CA ASP A 191 22.85 -5.62 -23.68
C ASP A 191 22.96 -6.88 -24.54
N ARG A 192 22.99 -6.76 -25.87
CA ARG A 192 23.23 -7.92 -26.76
C ARG A 192 24.60 -8.54 -26.47
N TYR A 193 25.62 -7.71 -26.28
CA TYR A 193 26.95 -8.17 -25.92
C TYR A 193 27.01 -8.79 -24.52
N LEU A 194 26.28 -8.23 -23.55
CA LEU A 194 26.17 -8.80 -22.20
C LEU A 194 25.56 -10.21 -22.18
N PHE A 195 24.63 -10.50 -23.08
CA PHE A 195 24.09 -11.85 -23.23
C PHE A 195 25.16 -12.82 -23.72
N LEU A 196 25.99 -12.40 -24.68
CA LEU A 196 27.13 -13.17 -25.15
C LEU A 196 28.18 -13.37 -24.04
N GLU A 197 28.48 -12.33 -23.27
CA GLU A 197 29.36 -12.43 -22.09
C GLU A 197 28.83 -13.43 -21.07
N ALA A 198 27.51 -13.45 -20.82
CA ALA A 198 26.88 -14.40 -19.92
C ALA A 198 27.02 -15.84 -20.42
N LEU A 199 26.84 -16.06 -21.73
CA LEU A 199 27.06 -17.37 -22.36
C LEU A 199 28.53 -17.81 -22.26
N MET A 200 29.48 -16.91 -22.50
CA MET A 200 30.92 -17.20 -22.42
C MET A 200 31.42 -17.39 -20.97
N SER A 201 30.76 -16.75 -20.00
CA SER A 201 31.16 -16.80 -18.58
C SER A 201 30.62 -18.02 -17.85
N ALA A 202 29.66 -18.75 -18.42
CA ALA A 202 29.07 -19.95 -17.84
C ALA A 202 29.98 -21.16 -18.06
N GLU A 203 30.73 -21.59 -17.03
CA GLU A 203 31.71 -22.67 -17.16
C GLU A 203 31.07 -24.08 -17.17
N GLN A 204 29.93 -24.27 -16.50
CA GLN A 204 29.28 -25.57 -16.38
C GLN A 204 27.82 -25.57 -16.81
N LYS A 205 27.03 -24.60 -16.32
CA LYS A 205 25.59 -24.52 -16.64
C LYS A 205 25.15 -23.09 -16.92
N LEU A 206 24.42 -22.92 -18.02
CA LEU A 206 23.65 -21.73 -18.32
C LEU A 206 22.17 -22.04 -18.11
N TYR A 207 21.53 -21.34 -17.20
CA TYR A 207 20.09 -21.43 -16.94
C TYR A 207 19.40 -20.19 -17.52
N ILE A 208 18.38 -20.37 -18.35
CA ILE A 208 17.61 -19.28 -18.95
C ILE A 208 16.13 -19.48 -18.63
N SER A 209 15.46 -18.43 -18.16
CA SER A 209 14.04 -18.44 -17.87
C SER A 209 13.36 -17.16 -18.36
N TYR A 210 12.12 -17.30 -18.82
CA TYR A 210 11.24 -16.23 -19.23
C TYR A 210 9.80 -16.57 -18.82
N ILE A 211 8.94 -15.55 -18.75
CA ILE A 211 7.52 -15.72 -18.43
C ILE A 211 6.78 -16.07 -19.73
N GLY A 212 6.29 -17.29 -19.88
CA GLY A 212 5.62 -17.75 -21.11
C GLY A 212 4.16 -17.31 -21.26
N ARG A 213 3.48 -16.93 -20.17
CA ARG A 213 2.08 -16.48 -20.22
C ARG A 213 1.75 -15.44 -19.14
N SER A 214 0.77 -14.59 -19.43
CA SER A 214 0.20 -13.67 -18.45
C SER A 214 -0.71 -14.41 -17.45
N ILE A 215 -0.62 -14.07 -16.16
CA ILE A 215 -1.46 -14.67 -15.11
C ILE A 215 -2.92 -14.19 -15.16
N GLN A 216 -3.18 -13.03 -15.77
CA GLN A 216 -4.49 -12.38 -15.76
C GLN A 216 -5.40 -12.90 -16.87
N ASP A 217 -4.93 -12.85 -18.12
CA ASP A 217 -5.69 -13.13 -19.34
C ASP A 217 -5.16 -14.37 -20.09
N ASN A 218 -4.12 -15.03 -19.58
CA ASN A 218 -3.51 -16.23 -20.17
C ASN A 218 -2.97 -16.03 -21.60
N SER A 219 -2.77 -14.77 -22.03
CA SER A 219 -2.12 -14.45 -23.29
C SER A 219 -0.68 -14.97 -23.31
N GLU A 220 -0.28 -15.45 -24.49
CA GLU A 220 1.08 -15.94 -24.72
C GLU A 220 2.09 -14.79 -24.67
N ARG A 221 3.24 -15.05 -24.06
CA ARG A 221 4.36 -14.13 -24.00
C ARG A 221 5.58 -14.82 -24.57
N TYR A 222 6.35 -14.05 -25.31
CA TYR A 222 7.49 -14.56 -26.04
C TYR A 222 8.79 -14.36 -25.26
N PRO A 223 9.77 -15.27 -25.43
CA PRO A 223 11.12 -15.07 -24.95
C PRO A 223 11.77 -13.88 -25.68
N SER A 224 12.83 -13.34 -25.09
CA SER A 224 13.70 -12.36 -25.75
C SER A 224 14.20 -12.92 -27.08
N VAL A 225 14.32 -12.06 -28.09
CA VAL A 225 14.91 -12.41 -29.40
C VAL A 225 16.28 -13.09 -29.24
N LEU A 226 17.08 -12.70 -28.23
CA LEU A 226 18.40 -13.31 -27.99
C LEU A 226 18.31 -14.76 -27.49
N VAL A 227 17.28 -15.08 -26.70
CA VAL A 227 17.03 -16.45 -26.26
C VAL A 227 16.52 -17.28 -27.45
N GLN A 228 15.68 -16.69 -28.31
CA GLN A 228 15.23 -17.33 -29.55
C GLN A 228 16.41 -17.61 -30.49
N GLU A 229 17.29 -16.64 -30.75
CA GLU A 229 18.51 -16.80 -31.57
C GLU A 229 19.39 -17.96 -31.04
N LEU A 230 19.54 -18.08 -29.72
CA LEU A 230 20.30 -19.17 -29.10
C LEU A 230 19.61 -20.54 -29.25
N ALA A 231 18.31 -20.61 -28.98
CA ALA A 231 17.54 -21.85 -29.12
C ALA A 231 17.46 -22.33 -30.58
N ASP A 232 17.31 -21.40 -31.53
CA ASP A 232 17.36 -21.65 -32.97
C ASP A 232 18.73 -22.20 -33.39
N TYR A 233 19.82 -21.57 -32.94
CA TYR A 233 21.16 -22.06 -33.24
C TYR A 233 21.42 -23.47 -32.68
N ILE A 234 20.99 -23.75 -31.44
CA ILE A 234 21.13 -25.09 -30.84
C ILE A 234 20.33 -26.11 -31.65
N GLY A 235 19.06 -25.83 -31.97
CA GLY A 235 18.21 -26.73 -32.73
C GLY A 235 18.72 -27.01 -34.15
N GLN A 236 19.33 -26.03 -34.82
CA GLN A 236 19.87 -26.18 -36.18
C GLN A 236 21.21 -26.92 -36.23
N SER A 237 21.91 -27.06 -35.09
CA SER A 237 23.26 -27.63 -35.03
C SER A 237 23.37 -28.94 -34.26
N HIS A 238 22.28 -29.40 -33.65
CA HIS A 238 22.23 -30.61 -32.84
C HIS A 238 21.09 -31.51 -33.30
N CYS A 239 21.21 -32.81 -33.01
CA CYS A 239 20.18 -33.81 -33.20
C CYS A 239 20.12 -34.67 -31.94
N LEU A 240 18.93 -35.09 -31.53
CA LEU A 240 18.79 -36.05 -30.45
C LEU A 240 19.17 -37.45 -30.95
N GLU A 241 19.66 -38.28 -30.03
CA GLU A 241 19.94 -39.70 -30.31
C GLU A 241 18.63 -40.42 -30.69
N GLY A 242 18.62 -41.09 -31.84
CA GLY A 242 17.45 -41.76 -32.41
C GLY A 242 16.61 -40.94 -33.38
N ASP A 243 16.96 -39.66 -33.59
CA ASP A 243 16.29 -38.76 -34.54
C ASP A 243 17.10 -38.55 -35.84
N GLU A 244 18.14 -39.35 -36.09
CA GLU A 244 19.11 -39.12 -37.18
C GLU A 244 18.51 -39.23 -38.60
N GLU A 245 17.42 -39.98 -38.74
CA GLU A 245 16.70 -40.20 -40.01
C GLU A 245 15.56 -39.20 -40.22
N LEU A 246 15.29 -38.32 -39.25
CA LEU A 246 14.30 -37.26 -39.41
C LEU A 246 14.81 -36.15 -40.33
N ASP A 247 13.87 -35.40 -40.92
CA ASP A 247 14.21 -34.18 -41.63
C ASP A 247 14.72 -33.09 -40.67
N CYS A 248 15.47 -32.13 -41.22
CA CYS A 248 16.13 -31.08 -40.45
C CYS A 248 15.14 -30.31 -39.57
N ASP A 249 13.97 -29.94 -40.11
CA ASP A 249 12.98 -29.13 -39.41
C ASP A 249 12.33 -29.92 -38.24
N ALA A 250 12.06 -31.20 -38.44
CA ALA A 250 11.51 -32.05 -37.37
C ALA A 250 12.53 -32.31 -36.26
N SER A 251 13.79 -32.55 -36.61
CA SER A 251 14.89 -32.74 -35.65
C SER A 251 15.12 -31.45 -34.83
N GLU A 252 15.19 -30.29 -35.49
CA GLU A 252 15.32 -28.98 -34.84
C GLU A 252 14.21 -28.73 -33.81
N ARG A 253 12.95 -29.02 -34.18
CA ARG A 253 11.81 -28.84 -33.28
C ARG A 253 11.91 -29.73 -32.04
N ARG A 254 12.30 -31.00 -32.19
CA ARG A 254 12.46 -31.92 -31.06
C ARG A 254 13.58 -31.48 -30.11
N VAL A 255 14.70 -31.00 -30.64
CA VAL A 255 15.77 -30.43 -29.81
C VAL A 255 15.27 -29.23 -29.00
N LYS A 256 14.54 -28.30 -29.62
CA LYS A 256 13.96 -27.13 -28.93
C LYS A 256 12.96 -27.53 -27.85
N GLU A 257 12.08 -28.49 -28.14
CA GLU A 257 11.13 -29.05 -27.16
C GLU A 257 11.87 -29.73 -26.00
N HIS A 258 12.99 -30.42 -26.27
CA HIS A 258 13.79 -31.10 -25.24
C HIS A 258 14.48 -30.14 -24.27
N ILE A 259 15.02 -29.02 -24.76
CA ILE A 259 15.71 -28.02 -23.92
C ILE A 259 14.75 -27.02 -23.27
N THR A 260 13.48 -26.98 -23.69
CA THR A 260 12.47 -26.04 -23.18
C THR A 260 11.56 -26.73 -22.18
N HIS A 261 11.70 -26.36 -20.91
CA HIS A 261 10.82 -26.88 -19.85
C HIS A 261 9.70 -25.89 -19.51
N LEU A 262 8.44 -26.33 -19.65
CA LEU A 262 7.27 -25.56 -19.25
C LEU A 262 6.92 -25.83 -17.78
N HIS A 263 7.22 -24.85 -16.91
CA HIS A 263 6.88 -24.96 -15.49
C HIS A 263 5.38 -24.73 -15.24
N THR A 264 4.87 -25.38 -14.20
CA THR A 264 3.48 -25.26 -13.75
C THR A 264 3.22 -23.88 -13.12
N ARG A 265 1.94 -23.48 -13.10
CA ARG A 265 1.52 -22.18 -12.54
C ARG A 265 1.65 -22.13 -11.03
N MET A 266 1.24 -23.20 -10.34
CA MET A 266 1.19 -23.25 -8.88
C MET A 266 2.35 -24.12 -8.38
N PRO A 267 3.02 -23.73 -7.29
CA PRO A 267 4.13 -24.51 -6.74
C PRO A 267 3.68 -25.90 -6.24
N PHE A 268 2.42 -26.04 -5.83
CA PHE A 268 1.81 -27.28 -5.36
C PHE A 268 1.14 -28.12 -6.46
N ASP A 269 1.37 -27.82 -7.74
CA ASP A 269 0.92 -28.71 -8.81
C ASP A 269 1.58 -30.10 -8.64
N ALA A 270 0.79 -31.16 -8.77
CA ALA A 270 1.25 -32.54 -8.61
C ALA A 270 2.41 -32.89 -9.56
N ALA A 271 2.47 -32.27 -10.75
CA ALA A 271 3.54 -32.48 -11.71
C ALA A 271 4.93 -32.10 -11.15
N ASN A 272 5.01 -31.13 -10.23
CA ASN A 272 6.28 -30.71 -9.61
C ASN A 272 6.84 -31.74 -8.61
N PHE A 273 6.06 -32.75 -8.21
CA PHE A 273 6.44 -33.74 -7.20
C PHE A 273 6.63 -35.15 -7.77
N LEU A 274 6.44 -35.31 -9.08
CA LEU A 274 6.77 -36.54 -9.79
C LEU A 274 8.27 -36.83 -9.70
N ALA A 275 8.65 -38.10 -9.70
CA ALA A 275 10.06 -38.51 -9.63
C ALA A 275 10.75 -38.25 -10.98
N ASN A 276 11.23 -37.02 -11.17
CA ASN A 276 12.01 -36.57 -12.33
C ASN A 276 13.19 -35.69 -11.87
N GLU A 277 14.01 -35.20 -12.81
CA GLU A 277 15.17 -34.34 -12.50
C GLU A 277 14.76 -32.99 -11.88
N ASP A 278 13.57 -32.51 -12.21
CA ASP A 278 13.03 -31.21 -11.79
C ASP A 278 12.11 -31.31 -10.57
N GLN A 279 12.19 -32.40 -9.81
CA GLN A 279 11.36 -32.60 -8.62
C GLN A 279 11.61 -31.45 -7.63
N SER A 280 10.52 -30.83 -7.18
CA SER A 280 10.57 -29.76 -6.20
C SER A 280 11.14 -30.26 -4.87
N TYR A 281 12.09 -29.51 -4.32
CA TYR A 281 12.65 -29.73 -2.99
C TYR A 281 11.77 -29.14 -1.87
N ALA A 282 10.73 -28.36 -2.22
CA ALA A 282 9.85 -27.67 -1.27
C ALA A 282 8.79 -28.62 -0.69
N ARG A 283 9.17 -29.34 0.36
CA ARG A 283 8.30 -30.34 1.02
C ARG A 283 7.01 -29.75 1.59
N GLU A 284 6.97 -28.45 1.91
CA GLU A 284 5.76 -27.80 2.46
C GLU A 284 4.52 -27.97 1.57
N TRP A 285 4.71 -28.11 0.25
CA TRP A 285 3.60 -28.22 -0.71
C TRP A 285 3.19 -29.66 -1.02
N LEU A 286 3.96 -30.66 -0.56
CA LEU A 286 3.72 -32.06 -0.91
C LEU A 286 2.35 -32.54 -0.45
N ALA A 287 1.92 -32.15 0.75
CA ALA A 287 0.60 -32.51 1.27
C ALA A 287 -0.54 -31.95 0.40
N ALA A 288 -0.40 -30.72 -0.10
CA ALA A 288 -1.37 -30.12 -1.02
C ALA A 288 -1.33 -30.79 -2.40
N ALA A 289 -0.13 -31.03 -2.94
CA ALA A 289 0.07 -31.65 -4.25
C ALA A 289 -0.46 -33.08 -4.33
N SER A 290 -0.32 -33.84 -3.23
CA SER A 290 -0.84 -35.20 -3.10
C SER A 290 -2.28 -35.28 -2.60
N GLN A 291 -2.95 -34.13 -2.45
CA GLN A 291 -4.33 -34.03 -1.96
C GLN A 291 -4.55 -34.74 -0.62
N GLN A 292 -3.53 -34.72 0.25
CA GLN A 292 -3.58 -35.28 1.61
C GLN A 292 -4.24 -34.32 2.62
N GLY A 293 -4.80 -33.21 2.14
CA GLY A 293 -5.53 -32.27 2.98
C GLY A 293 -6.85 -32.86 3.46
N GLU A 294 -7.17 -32.64 4.72
CA GLU A 294 -8.50 -32.89 5.25
C GLU A 294 -9.35 -31.63 5.00
N ALA A 295 -10.50 -31.80 4.35
CA ALA A 295 -11.45 -30.71 4.19
C ALA A 295 -11.87 -30.20 5.59
N HIS A 296 -11.99 -28.88 5.74
CA HIS A 296 -12.49 -28.31 6.99
C HIS A 296 -13.84 -28.94 7.36
N GLY A 297 -13.95 -29.41 8.59
CA GLY A 297 -15.20 -29.94 9.11
C GLY A 297 -16.31 -28.88 9.14
N ALA A 298 -17.55 -29.32 9.27
CA ALA A 298 -18.68 -28.40 9.44
C ALA A 298 -18.46 -27.52 10.68
N PHE A 299 -18.51 -26.20 10.49
CA PHE A 299 -18.24 -25.23 11.55
C PHE A 299 -19.23 -25.35 12.72
N ILE A 300 -20.52 -25.55 12.43
CA ILE A 300 -21.55 -25.68 13.45
C ILE A 300 -21.56 -27.10 13.99
N GLN A 301 -21.13 -27.23 15.24
CA GLN A 301 -21.28 -28.43 16.04
C GLN A 301 -22.15 -28.11 17.26
N PRO A 302 -23.05 -29.01 17.70
CA PRO A 302 -23.85 -28.80 18.89
C PRO A 302 -22.93 -28.65 20.10
N LEU A 303 -23.03 -27.52 20.79
CA LEU A 303 -22.28 -27.27 22.01
C LEU A 303 -23.14 -27.62 23.23
N PRO A 304 -22.53 -28.07 24.36
CA PRO A 304 -23.26 -28.32 25.59
C PRO A 304 -24.07 -27.10 26.04
N VAL A 305 -25.33 -27.31 26.39
CA VAL A 305 -26.21 -26.23 26.86
C VAL A 305 -25.62 -25.66 28.17
N PRO A 306 -25.39 -24.35 28.26
CA PRO A 306 -24.96 -23.74 29.52
C PRO A 306 -26.11 -23.70 30.51
N ASP A 307 -25.82 -23.92 31.80
CA ASP A 307 -26.76 -23.64 32.88
C ASP A 307 -26.87 -22.12 33.05
N ILE A 308 -28.07 -21.57 32.85
CA ILE A 308 -28.35 -20.13 32.95
C ILE A 308 -29.46 -19.94 33.99
N ASP A 309 -29.10 -19.47 35.17
CA ASP A 309 -30.06 -19.19 36.25
C ASP A 309 -30.64 -17.77 36.19
N HIS A 310 -29.91 -16.83 35.59
CA HIS A 310 -30.31 -15.43 35.43
C HIS A 310 -29.81 -14.89 34.09
N LEU A 311 -30.67 -14.13 33.40
CA LEU A 311 -30.36 -13.57 32.09
C LEU A 311 -30.74 -12.08 32.05
N PRO A 312 -29.77 -11.17 31.89
CA PRO A 312 -30.06 -9.75 31.72
C PRO A 312 -30.96 -9.53 30.50
N PHE A 313 -32.00 -8.70 30.63
CA PHE A 313 -32.93 -8.41 29.53
C PHE A 313 -32.22 -7.86 28.28
N GLU A 314 -31.15 -7.07 28.47
CA GLU A 314 -30.32 -6.57 27.37
C GLU A 314 -29.69 -7.71 26.55
N GLN A 315 -29.31 -8.82 27.20
CA GLN A 315 -28.74 -9.97 26.51
C GLN A 315 -29.77 -10.63 25.59
N LEU A 316 -31.04 -10.69 26.00
CA LEU A 316 -32.15 -11.16 25.15
C LEU A 316 -32.36 -10.24 23.95
N LEU A 317 -32.39 -8.92 24.16
CA LEU A 317 -32.54 -7.96 23.07
C LEU A 317 -31.38 -8.09 22.05
N ARG A 318 -30.13 -8.10 22.54
CA ARG A 318 -28.94 -8.25 21.69
C ARG A 318 -28.93 -9.58 20.95
N PHE A 319 -29.41 -10.66 21.57
CA PHE A 319 -29.53 -11.97 20.93
C PHE A 319 -30.50 -11.92 19.74
N TRP A 320 -31.72 -11.42 19.94
CA TRP A 320 -32.75 -11.43 18.88
C TRP A 320 -32.51 -10.43 17.76
N GLN A 321 -31.78 -9.34 18.02
CA GLN A 321 -31.37 -8.40 16.97
C GLN A 321 -30.49 -9.07 15.91
N HIS A 322 -29.58 -9.97 16.31
CA HIS A 322 -28.74 -10.73 15.38
C HIS A 322 -28.22 -12.04 16.03
N PRO A 323 -28.99 -13.14 15.98
CA PRO A 323 -28.71 -14.34 16.78
C PRO A 323 -27.41 -15.07 16.37
N VAL A 324 -27.08 -15.07 15.08
CA VAL A 324 -25.81 -15.65 14.59
C VAL A 324 -24.60 -14.90 15.16
N ARG A 325 -24.61 -13.56 15.13
CA ARG A 325 -23.60 -12.73 15.77
C ARG A 325 -23.55 -13.00 17.27
N ALA A 326 -24.69 -13.10 17.94
CA ALA A 326 -24.74 -13.42 19.36
C ALA A 326 -24.09 -14.78 19.67
N PHE A 327 -24.26 -15.80 18.84
CA PHE A 327 -23.55 -17.07 18.98
C PHE A 327 -22.02 -16.87 18.95
N PHE A 328 -21.47 -16.15 17.98
CA PHE A 328 -20.03 -15.87 17.95
C PHE A 328 -19.56 -15.06 19.18
N GLN A 329 -20.24 -13.95 19.49
CA GLN A 329 -19.78 -12.99 20.49
C GLN A 329 -20.03 -13.46 21.94
N GLN A 330 -21.15 -14.13 22.20
CA GLN A 330 -21.54 -14.57 23.54
C GLN A 330 -21.11 -16.01 23.81
N ARG A 331 -21.35 -16.94 22.87
CA ARG A 331 -21.04 -18.37 23.07
C ARG A 331 -19.58 -18.69 22.80
N LEU A 332 -19.01 -18.20 21.69
CA LEU A 332 -17.61 -18.48 21.32
C LEU A 332 -16.63 -17.41 21.81
N ARG A 333 -17.12 -16.24 22.27
CA ARG A 333 -16.32 -15.05 22.62
C ARG A 333 -15.44 -14.54 21.46
N VAL A 334 -15.87 -14.81 20.23
CA VAL A 334 -15.21 -14.36 18.99
C VAL A 334 -15.86 -13.08 18.50
N ASN A 335 -15.07 -12.02 18.40
CA ASN A 335 -15.47 -10.73 17.84
C ASN A 335 -14.56 -10.39 16.67
N PHE A 336 -15.10 -10.42 15.44
CA PHE A 336 -14.40 -9.91 14.26
C PHE A 336 -14.49 -8.38 14.27
N ARG A 337 -13.59 -7.73 15.00
CA ARG A 337 -13.45 -6.27 14.98
C ARG A 337 -12.63 -5.90 13.75
N SER A 338 -13.23 -5.15 12.84
CA SER A 338 -12.46 -4.42 11.83
C SER A 338 -11.92 -3.17 12.52
N GLU A 339 -10.60 -3.04 12.66
CA GLU A 339 -9.99 -1.87 13.30
C GLU A 339 -9.99 -0.64 12.38
N GLU A 340 -10.20 -0.83 11.08
CA GLU A 340 -10.20 0.25 10.11
C GLU A 340 -11.63 0.73 9.85
N SER A 341 -11.94 1.90 10.41
CA SER A 341 -12.99 2.76 9.87
C SER A 341 -12.33 3.67 8.84
N GLU A 342 -12.85 3.65 7.61
CA GLU A 342 -12.38 4.51 6.53
C GLU A 342 -12.50 5.98 6.97
N ILE A 343 -11.38 6.71 6.97
CA ILE A 343 -11.37 8.16 7.20
C ILE A 343 -11.84 8.79 5.89
N PRO A 344 -12.88 9.64 5.89
CA PRO A 344 -13.32 10.32 4.69
C PRO A 344 -12.20 11.17 4.07
N ASP A 345 -11.99 11.03 2.77
CA ASP A 345 -11.01 11.84 2.02
C ASP A 345 -11.40 13.33 1.96
N ASP A 346 -12.70 13.60 2.05
CA ASP A 346 -13.30 14.92 1.88
C ASP A 346 -14.15 15.35 3.09
N GLU A 347 -14.46 16.64 3.16
CA GLU A 347 -15.45 17.16 4.08
C GLU A 347 -16.88 16.69 3.73
N PRO A 348 -17.81 16.63 4.71
CA PRO A 348 -19.15 16.13 4.45
C PRO A 348 -19.91 17.07 3.51
N PHE A 349 -20.20 16.61 2.28
CA PHE A 349 -21.09 17.31 1.34
C PHE A 349 -22.55 16.90 1.50
N THR A 350 -22.79 15.66 1.94
CA THR A 350 -24.12 15.10 2.16
C THR A 350 -24.19 14.38 3.51
N LEU A 351 -25.42 14.21 4.02
CA LEU A 351 -25.70 13.45 5.24
C LEU A 351 -26.31 12.10 4.84
N GLU A 352 -25.54 11.03 4.95
CA GLU A 352 -25.94 9.71 4.50
C GLU A 352 -25.63 8.62 5.53
N GLY A 353 -26.19 7.43 5.32
CA GLY A 353 -25.90 6.23 6.10
C GLY A 353 -26.04 6.41 7.61
N LEU A 354 -24.97 6.05 8.33
CA LEU A 354 -24.91 6.06 9.79
C LEU A 354 -24.95 7.47 10.37
N SER A 355 -24.24 8.44 9.77
CA SER A 355 -24.17 9.81 10.27
C SER A 355 -25.54 10.49 10.25
N ARG A 356 -26.32 10.31 9.17
CA ARG A 356 -27.70 10.79 9.11
C ARG A 356 -28.58 10.14 10.17
N TYR A 357 -28.43 8.83 10.37
CA TYR A 357 -29.19 8.11 11.39
C TYR A 357 -28.90 8.62 12.81
N GLN A 358 -27.62 8.81 13.15
CA GLN A 358 -27.20 9.33 14.47
C GLN A 358 -27.72 10.76 14.70
N LEU A 359 -27.64 11.62 13.68
CA LEU A 359 -28.22 12.96 13.74
C LEU A 359 -29.74 12.90 13.96
N ASN A 360 -30.45 12.09 13.17
CA ASN A 360 -31.90 11.97 13.25
C ASN A 360 -32.36 11.39 14.59
N GLN A 361 -31.61 10.46 15.18
CA GLN A 361 -31.90 9.91 16.51
C GLN A 361 -31.88 11.01 17.57
N GLN A 362 -30.85 11.86 17.58
CA GLN A 362 -30.75 12.97 18.51
C GLN A 362 -31.83 14.04 18.23
N LEU A 363 -32.02 14.40 16.96
CA LEU A 363 -32.97 15.43 16.54
C LEU A 363 -34.40 15.03 16.92
N LEU A 364 -34.77 13.77 16.67
CA LEU A 364 -36.07 13.23 17.03
C LEU A 364 -36.32 13.32 18.53
N ASN A 365 -35.35 12.93 19.37
CA ASN A 365 -35.48 13.03 20.81
C ASN A 365 -35.63 14.48 21.27
N THR A 366 -34.83 15.40 20.73
CA THR A 366 -34.95 16.85 21.02
C THR A 366 -36.36 17.38 20.70
N LEU A 367 -36.93 16.98 19.56
CA LEU A 367 -38.28 17.39 19.16
C LEU A 367 -39.38 16.75 20.02
N ILE A 368 -39.26 15.46 20.39
CA ILE A 368 -40.20 14.76 21.28
C ILE A 368 -40.22 15.39 22.67
N GLU A 369 -39.06 15.82 23.18
CA GLU A 369 -38.94 16.54 24.45
C GLU A 369 -39.29 18.04 24.33
N GLN A 370 -39.69 18.50 23.13
CA GLN A 370 -40.06 19.89 22.84
C GLN A 370 -38.95 20.89 23.20
N GLN A 371 -37.69 20.47 23.06
CA GLN A 371 -36.49 21.29 23.27
C GLN A 371 -36.13 22.07 22.01
N ASP A 372 -35.27 23.09 22.15
CA ASP A 372 -34.85 23.94 21.04
C ASP A 372 -33.87 23.22 20.09
N ALA A 373 -34.35 22.85 18.91
CA ALA A 373 -33.54 22.27 17.84
C ALA A 373 -32.46 23.24 17.29
N SER A 374 -32.60 24.57 17.48
CA SER A 374 -31.61 25.54 17.00
C SER A 374 -30.28 25.45 17.75
N ALA A 375 -30.32 25.10 19.04
CA ALA A 375 -29.12 24.82 19.83
C ALA A 375 -28.39 23.58 19.31
N MET A 376 -29.14 22.54 18.94
CA MET A 376 -28.58 21.32 18.37
C MET A 376 -27.94 21.59 17.00
N TYR A 377 -28.59 22.33 16.11
CA TYR A 377 -28.02 22.73 14.81
C TYR A 377 -26.64 23.39 14.97
N ARG A 378 -26.52 24.35 15.90
CA ARG A 378 -25.25 25.03 16.18
C ARG A 378 -24.16 24.07 16.64
N ARG A 379 -24.50 23.12 17.52
CA ARG A 379 -23.54 22.09 17.98
C ARG A 379 -23.04 21.22 16.84
N PHE A 380 -23.93 20.66 16.01
CA PHE A 380 -23.55 19.82 14.87
C PHE A 380 -22.73 20.58 13.82
N ARG A 381 -23.08 21.86 13.59
CA ARG A 381 -22.29 22.75 12.75
C ARG A 381 -20.89 22.99 13.32
N ALA A 382 -20.78 23.29 14.61
CA ALA A 382 -19.51 23.56 15.29
C ALA A 382 -18.62 22.31 15.44
N ALA A 383 -19.22 21.11 15.40
CA ALA A 383 -18.50 19.84 15.27
C ALA A 383 -17.95 19.61 13.85
N GLY A 384 -18.51 20.28 12.84
CA GLY A 384 -18.19 20.01 11.45
C GLY A 384 -18.77 18.66 11.00
N GLU A 385 -20.01 18.37 11.39
CA GLU A 385 -20.74 17.16 10.95
C GLU A 385 -21.75 17.48 9.85
N LEU A 386 -22.05 18.76 9.63
CA LEU A 386 -22.97 19.23 8.59
C LEU A 386 -22.23 19.74 7.36
N PRO A 387 -22.88 19.69 6.17
CA PRO A 387 -22.38 20.36 4.99
C PRO A 387 -22.18 21.86 5.18
N TYR A 388 -21.30 22.45 4.37
CA TYR A 388 -20.90 23.84 4.53
C TYR A 388 -22.04 24.83 4.23
N GLY A 389 -22.19 25.82 5.10
CA GLY A 389 -23.04 27.00 4.90
C GLY A 389 -24.50 26.66 4.58
N ALA A 390 -25.02 27.24 3.49
CA ALA A 390 -26.42 27.09 3.07
C ALA A 390 -26.82 25.63 2.79
N PHE A 391 -25.89 24.80 2.34
CA PHE A 391 -26.17 23.37 2.13
C PHE A 391 -26.42 22.64 3.46
N GLY A 392 -25.69 23.01 4.52
CA GLY A 392 -25.92 22.49 5.87
C GLY A 392 -27.25 22.96 6.45
N GLU A 393 -27.64 24.21 6.20
CA GLU A 393 -28.95 24.75 6.59
C GLU A 393 -30.09 23.99 5.90
N LEU A 394 -30.00 23.78 4.59
CA LEU A 394 -30.99 23.03 3.81
C LEU A 394 -31.08 21.56 4.25
N ALA A 395 -29.93 20.91 4.44
CA ALA A 395 -29.88 19.52 4.90
C ALA A 395 -30.50 19.37 6.29
N TRP A 396 -30.19 20.29 7.21
CA TRP A 396 -30.79 20.34 8.54
C TRP A 396 -32.30 20.55 8.49
N GLU A 397 -32.77 21.52 7.72
CA GLU A 397 -34.20 21.85 7.65
C GLU A 397 -35.01 20.70 7.07
N THR A 398 -34.46 20.00 6.07
CA THR A 398 -35.07 18.79 5.49
C THR A 398 -35.22 17.69 6.54
N GLN A 399 -34.17 17.39 7.31
CA GLN A 399 -34.23 16.39 8.37
C GLN A 399 -35.14 16.82 9.52
N ARG A 400 -35.14 18.11 9.88
CA ARG A 400 -36.03 18.68 10.90
C ARG A 400 -37.49 18.49 10.53
N GLN A 401 -37.87 18.78 9.29
CA GLN A 401 -39.24 18.61 8.83
C GLN A 401 -39.68 17.13 8.86
N GLU A 402 -38.81 16.22 8.43
CA GLU A 402 -39.09 14.78 8.45
C GLU A 402 -39.24 14.25 9.89
N MET A 403 -38.29 14.60 10.77
CA MET A 403 -38.31 14.18 12.18
C MET A 403 -39.45 14.84 12.97
N GLN A 404 -39.86 16.06 12.63
CA GLN A 404 -41.01 16.74 13.23
C GLN A 404 -42.30 15.95 12.99
N ASN A 405 -42.54 15.48 11.76
CA ASN A 405 -43.72 14.66 11.45
C ASN A 405 -43.78 13.39 12.30
N LEU A 406 -42.63 12.78 12.60
CA LEU A 406 -42.55 11.60 13.46
C LEU A 406 -42.73 11.97 14.93
N ALA A 407 -42.08 13.04 15.38
CA ALA A 407 -42.19 13.54 16.76
C ALA A 407 -43.64 13.89 17.12
N GLU A 408 -44.38 14.58 16.24
CA GLU A 408 -45.78 14.93 16.47
C GLU A 408 -46.68 13.72 16.73
N ARG A 409 -46.46 12.63 15.98
CA ARG A 409 -47.19 11.37 16.18
C ARG A 409 -46.90 10.74 17.54
N VAL A 410 -45.66 10.84 18.02
CA VAL A 410 -45.26 10.36 19.35
C VAL A 410 -45.83 11.26 20.44
N ILE A 411 -45.67 12.58 20.32
CA ILE A 411 -46.17 13.57 21.29
C ILE A 411 -47.68 13.43 21.48
N ALA A 412 -48.44 13.20 20.40
CA ALA A 412 -49.90 13.07 20.46
C ALA A 412 -50.38 11.93 21.37
N CYS A 413 -49.58 10.87 21.57
CA CYS A 413 -49.94 9.72 22.39
C CYS A 413 -49.00 9.47 23.58
N ARG A 414 -47.97 10.30 23.76
CA ARG A 414 -46.99 10.16 24.85
C ARG A 414 -47.63 10.53 26.18
N GLN A 415 -47.64 9.57 27.10
CA GLN A 415 -47.98 9.81 28.50
C GLN A 415 -46.70 9.79 29.34
N PRO A 416 -46.52 10.71 30.31
CA PRO A 416 -45.36 10.68 31.20
C PRO A 416 -45.32 9.34 31.96
N GLY A 417 -44.22 8.61 31.80
CA GLY A 417 -43.98 7.31 32.46
C GLY A 417 -42.81 7.36 33.43
N GLN A 418 -42.63 6.28 34.18
CA GLN A 418 -41.47 6.07 35.06
C GLN A 418 -40.74 4.78 34.66
N SER A 419 -39.47 4.67 35.04
CA SER A 419 -38.70 3.44 34.86
C SER A 419 -39.34 2.28 35.61
N MET A 420 -39.42 1.12 34.96
CA MET A 420 -39.93 -0.11 35.55
C MET A 420 -38.80 -1.13 35.59
N GLU A 421 -38.54 -1.69 36.77
CA GLU A 421 -37.62 -2.81 36.93
C GLU A 421 -38.26 -4.10 36.39
N ILE A 422 -37.50 -4.85 35.60
CA ILE A 422 -37.96 -6.12 35.03
C ILE A 422 -37.28 -7.24 35.82
N ASP A 423 -38.00 -7.79 36.79
CA ASP A 423 -37.65 -9.02 37.49
C ASP A 423 -38.71 -10.08 37.13
N LEU A 424 -38.42 -10.86 36.09
CA LEU A 424 -39.27 -11.95 35.65
C LEU A 424 -38.60 -13.25 36.11
N GLN A 425 -39.27 -13.99 37.01
CA GLN A 425 -38.86 -15.34 37.35
C GLN A 425 -39.04 -16.23 36.11
N CYS A 426 -37.92 -16.75 35.59
CA CYS A 426 -37.92 -17.72 34.49
C CYS A 426 -38.40 -19.10 34.94
#